data_AF-A0A397UG40-F1
#
_entry.id   AF-A0A397UG40-F1
#
_cell.length_a   1.000
_cell.length_b   1.000
_cell.length_c   1.000
_cell.angle_alpha   90.00
_cell.angle_beta   90.00
_cell.angle_gamma   90.00
#
_symmetry.space_group_name_H-M   'P 1'
#
loop_
_entity.id
_entity.type
_entity.pdbx_description
1 polymer ?
#
loop_
_entity_poly.entity_id
_entity_poly.type
_entity_poly.pdbx_seq_one_letter_code
_entity_poly.pdbx_strand_id
1 'polypeptide(L)'
;MPPKKNFGPCAIENCQYNTSKFRKFTNFAAEKAQKSGTLSKLEYSYLIPDQHQLCDHHYLLIVEPNRNNPNYSKINETFQNLQKTEKSSELKWDHIHLEVLDDKVCIPKQDFLNLVSNIEYLQKNQKDEIFEEITENFETINENIENINENNTSNEIKFATKLQLLTLVIYSQQRKFGNNPEYDPIKFKQMIEQNEPKLIGFFDELVEGLIPKTRSSYNQEEAKKSIVSFCYLFAGLRNKFANNYKLDIGLHLASAGTSYKGIDILSNTGLIVSSKTVLRFKQQIVEDHFKKISKYFNENVSYFI
;
A
#
# COMPACT_ATOMS: atom_id res chain seq x y z
N MET A 1 36.94 31.42 30.76
CA MET A 1 37.46 30.39 29.84
C MET A 1 37.31 30.93 28.43
N PRO A 2 38.38 31.11 27.63
CA PRO A 2 38.24 31.63 26.28
C PRO A 2 37.35 30.69 25.45
N PRO A 3 36.46 31.20 24.58
CA PRO A 3 35.65 30.35 23.72
C PRO A 3 36.58 29.54 22.81
N LYS A 4 36.48 28.20 22.88
CA LYS A 4 37.22 27.32 21.98
C LYS A 4 36.82 27.68 20.54
N LYS A 5 37.77 28.14 19.73
CA LYS A 5 37.55 28.43 18.31
C LYS A 5 37.34 27.09 17.59
N ASN A 6 36.13 26.85 17.11
CA ASN A 6 35.80 25.71 16.25
C ASN A 6 35.85 26.22 14.80
N PHE A 7 36.68 25.58 13.96
CA PHE A 7 36.99 26.07 12.62
C PHE A 7 36.36 25.23 11.50
N GLY A 8 35.62 24.17 11.85
CA GLY A 8 35.15 23.19 10.86
C GLY A 8 36.33 22.40 10.25
N PRO A 9 36.07 21.50 9.28
CA PRO A 9 34.77 21.19 8.68
C PRO A 9 33.91 20.23 9.53
N CYS A 10 32.66 20.02 9.10
CA CYS A 10 31.79 19.01 9.70
C CYS A 10 32.30 17.61 9.34
N ALA A 11 32.45 16.73 10.33
CA ALA A 11 32.93 15.36 10.16
C ALA A 11 31.90 14.40 9.52
N ILE A 12 30.77 14.90 9.05
CA ILE A 12 29.76 14.09 8.35
C ILE A 12 30.11 14.07 6.87
N GLU A 13 30.19 12.87 6.28
CA GLU A 13 30.46 12.69 4.86
C GLU A 13 29.37 13.39 4.02
N ASN A 14 29.78 14.05 2.94
CA ASN A 14 28.88 14.79 2.04
C ASN A 14 28.02 15.87 2.73
N CYS A 15 28.50 16.47 3.83
CA CYS A 15 27.80 17.59 4.48
C CYS A 15 27.65 18.80 3.54
N GLN A 16 26.44 19.03 3.03
CA GLN A 16 26.13 20.16 2.12
C GLN A 16 25.78 21.47 2.86
N TYR A 17 25.72 21.44 4.20
CA TYR A 17 25.38 22.62 5.00
C TYR A 17 26.59 23.56 5.12
N ASN A 18 26.49 24.72 4.50
CA ASN A 18 27.47 25.80 4.66
C ASN A 18 27.14 26.61 5.93
N THR A 19 27.71 26.20 7.07
CA THR A 19 27.51 26.88 8.36
C THR A 19 28.83 27.37 8.93
N SER A 20 28.82 28.54 9.56
CA SER A 20 29.98 29.10 10.28
C SER A 20 30.04 28.68 11.75
N LYS A 21 29.09 27.84 12.21
CA LYS A 21 28.94 27.42 13.61
C LYS A 21 29.13 25.91 13.73
N PHE A 22 30.29 25.55 14.27
CA PHE A 22 30.67 24.18 14.55
C PHE A 22 30.70 23.92 16.05
N ARG A 23 30.36 22.70 16.43
CA ARG A 23 30.41 22.19 17.80
C ARG A 23 31.32 20.99 17.86
N LYS A 24 32.18 20.94 18.86
CA LYS A 24 32.99 19.76 19.13
C LYS A 24 32.10 18.62 19.59
N PHE A 25 32.28 17.45 18.99
CA PHE A 25 31.63 16.24 19.45
C PHE A 25 32.40 15.70 20.66
N THR A 26 32.04 16.12 21.86
CA THR A 26 32.76 15.75 23.10
C THR A 26 32.36 14.35 23.59
N ASN A 27 33.12 13.78 24.53
CA ASN A 27 32.73 12.53 25.22
C ASN A 27 31.29 12.58 25.76
N PHE A 28 30.89 13.70 26.36
CA PHE A 28 29.52 13.89 26.84
C PHE A 28 28.48 13.84 25.71
N ALA A 29 28.79 14.44 24.55
CA ALA A 29 27.92 14.41 23.38
C ALA A 29 27.80 12.99 22.81
N ALA A 30 28.90 12.23 22.82
CA ALA A 30 28.93 10.84 22.39
C ALA A 30 28.11 9.93 23.30
N GLU A 31 28.26 10.04 24.62
CA GLU A 31 27.42 9.29 25.57
C GLU A 31 25.94 9.61 25.40
N LYS A 32 25.60 10.88 25.18
CA LYS A 32 24.21 11.31 24.95
C LYS A 32 23.66 10.74 23.64
N ALA A 33 24.44 10.79 22.57
CA ALA A 33 24.08 10.22 21.27
C ALA A 33 23.95 8.69 21.33
N GLN A 34 24.81 8.00 22.10
CA GLN A 34 24.74 6.56 22.33
C GLN A 34 23.51 6.17 23.15
N LYS A 35 23.20 6.89 24.23
CA LYS A 35 21.98 6.68 25.05
C LYS A 35 20.70 6.88 24.24
N SER A 36 20.71 7.81 23.28
CA SER A 36 19.60 8.00 22.35
C SER A 36 19.54 6.99 21.19
N GLY A 37 20.56 6.12 21.07
CA GLY A 37 20.69 5.16 19.98
C GLY A 37 21.04 5.78 18.63
N THR A 38 21.33 7.08 18.57
CA THR A 38 21.45 7.82 17.30
C THR A 38 22.74 7.50 16.54
N LEU A 39 23.82 7.14 17.25
CA LEU A 39 25.09 6.76 16.62
C LEU A 39 25.02 5.43 15.88
N SER A 40 24.28 4.45 16.41
CA SER A 40 24.08 3.16 15.75
C SER A 40 23.00 3.25 14.68
N LYS A 41 21.92 4.01 14.92
CA LYS A 41 20.79 4.14 13.98
C LYS A 41 21.11 4.91 12.70
N LEU A 42 21.99 5.92 12.79
CA LEU A 42 22.34 6.76 11.64
C LEU A 42 23.75 6.46 11.09
N GLU A 43 24.31 5.30 11.45
CA GLU A 43 25.63 4.83 11.00
C GLU A 43 26.80 5.79 11.27
N TYR A 44 26.67 6.65 12.28
CA TYR A 44 27.72 7.59 12.69
C TYR A 44 28.71 6.98 13.70
N SER A 45 28.88 5.66 13.69
CA SER A 45 29.79 4.93 14.58
C SER A 45 31.26 5.33 14.40
N TYR A 46 31.60 5.92 13.25
CA TYR A 46 32.92 6.47 12.93
C TYR A 46 33.20 7.83 13.61
N LEU A 47 32.23 8.45 14.29
CA LEU A 47 32.45 9.72 14.97
C LEU A 47 33.27 9.56 16.25
N ILE A 48 34.52 10.06 16.23
CA ILE A 48 35.44 10.00 17.36
C ILE A 48 35.24 11.21 18.29
N PRO A 49 34.92 10.98 19.58
CA PRO A 49 34.80 12.03 20.57
C PRO A 49 36.09 12.83 20.71
N ASP A 50 35.93 14.13 20.93
CA ASP A 50 37.00 15.10 21.13
C ASP A 50 38.01 15.26 19.97
N GLN A 51 37.80 14.57 18.85
CA GLN A 51 38.53 14.75 17.60
C GLN A 51 37.66 15.37 16.50
N HIS A 52 36.39 14.97 16.44
CA HIS A 52 35.47 15.47 15.42
C HIS A 52 34.68 16.70 15.83
N GLN A 53 34.33 17.50 14.82
CA GLN A 53 33.44 18.65 14.93
C GLN A 53 32.24 18.44 14.00
N LEU A 54 31.07 18.89 14.44
CA LEU A 54 29.83 18.80 13.69
C LEU A 54 29.30 20.22 13.46
N CYS A 55 28.69 20.48 12.31
CA CYS A 55 27.91 21.70 12.15
C CYS A 55 26.71 21.67 13.13
N ASP A 56 26.18 22.83 13.48
CA ASP A 56 25.02 22.92 14.39
C ASP A 56 23.85 22.00 13.98
N HIS A 57 23.59 21.83 12.69
CA HIS A 57 22.51 20.97 12.19
C HIS A 57 22.75 19.49 12.51
N HIS A 58 23.92 18.95 12.15
CA HIS A 58 24.28 17.56 12.46
C HIS A 58 24.46 17.34 13.96
N TYR A 59 24.97 18.32 14.70
CA TYR A 59 25.08 18.22 16.15
C TYR A 59 23.70 18.05 16.81
N LEU A 60 22.71 18.84 16.40
CA LEU A 60 21.35 18.72 16.93
C LEU A 60 20.71 17.38 16.54
N LEU A 61 20.87 16.94 15.30
CA LEU A 61 20.34 15.64 14.86
C LEU A 61 20.92 14.47 15.65
N ILE A 62 22.22 14.49 15.94
CA ILE A 62 22.95 13.36 16.54
C ILE A 62 22.86 13.37 18.06
N VAL A 63 23.03 14.54 18.67
CA VAL A 63 23.22 14.68 20.13
C VAL A 63 21.92 15.09 20.81
N GLU A 64 21.03 15.80 20.11
CA GLU A 64 19.78 16.33 20.66
C GLU A 64 18.54 16.06 19.78
N PRO A 65 18.30 14.80 19.37
CA PRO A 65 17.28 14.45 18.38
C PRO A 65 15.85 14.85 18.80
N ASN A 66 15.58 14.92 20.10
CA ASN A 66 14.27 15.23 20.68
C ASN A 66 14.01 16.73 20.85
N ARG A 67 14.97 17.61 20.51
CA ARG A 67 14.90 19.01 20.94
C ARG A 67 14.06 19.91 20.03
N ASN A 68 13.50 19.43 18.91
CA ASN A 68 12.44 20.11 18.12
C ASN A 68 11.94 19.35 16.87
N ASN A 69 11.91 18.00 16.84
CA ASN A 69 11.39 17.29 15.67
C ASN A 69 10.11 16.49 15.98
N PRO A 70 8.91 16.97 15.56
CA PRO A 70 7.67 16.19 15.66
C PRO A 70 7.67 14.91 14.79
N ASN A 71 8.73 14.66 14.01
CA ASN A 71 8.90 13.47 13.16
C ASN A 71 9.93 12.45 13.67
N TYR A 72 10.42 12.50 14.91
CA TYR A 72 11.31 11.45 15.43
C TYR A 72 10.63 10.07 15.45
N SER A 73 9.30 10.03 15.61
CA SER A 73 8.50 8.80 15.45
C SER A 73 8.50 8.26 14.01
N LYS A 74 8.49 9.12 12.99
CA LYS A 74 8.52 8.72 11.57
C LYS A 74 9.87 8.20 11.11
N ILE A 75 10.97 8.67 11.70
CA ILE A 75 12.31 8.16 11.38
C ILE A 75 12.44 6.71 11.85
N ASN A 76 11.94 6.35 13.04
CA ASN A 76 11.93 4.95 13.49
C ASN A 76 11.10 4.04 12.56
N GLU A 77 9.95 4.49 12.04
CA GLU A 77 9.15 3.72 11.07
C GLU A 77 9.89 3.56 9.73
N THR A 78 10.56 4.60 9.25
CA THR A 78 11.29 4.55 7.97
C THR A 78 12.51 3.63 8.05
N PHE A 79 13.21 3.58 9.19
CA PHE A 79 14.39 2.73 9.39
C PHE A 79 14.06 1.26 9.69
N GLN A 80 12.97 0.95 10.39
CA GLN A 80 12.50 -0.43 10.53
C GLN A 80 12.09 -1.03 9.17
N ASN A 81 11.58 -0.21 8.26
CA ASN A 81 11.27 -0.61 6.88
C ASN A 81 12.54 -0.78 6.01
N LEU A 82 13.65 -0.10 6.33
CA LEU A 82 14.94 -0.25 5.62
C LEU A 82 15.72 -1.51 6.06
N GLN A 83 15.60 -1.93 7.32
CA GLN A 83 16.22 -3.18 7.80
C GLN A 83 15.46 -4.43 7.33
N LYS A 84 14.16 -4.33 7.02
CA LYS A 84 13.43 -5.42 6.34
C LYS A 84 13.87 -5.60 4.87
N THR A 85 14.51 -4.60 4.26
CA THR A 85 15.02 -4.65 2.88
C THR A 85 16.47 -5.15 2.72
N GLU A 86 17.05 -5.87 3.68
CA GLU A 86 18.33 -6.58 3.46
C GLU A 86 18.23 -7.77 2.47
N LYS A 87 17.05 -8.05 1.90
CA LYS A 87 16.89 -8.92 0.73
C LYS A 87 16.94 -8.19 -0.63
N SER A 88 17.37 -6.92 -0.67
CA SER A 88 17.51 -6.13 -1.92
C SER A 88 18.81 -6.39 -2.70
N SER A 89 19.64 -7.36 -2.30
CA SER A 89 20.93 -7.65 -2.96
C SER A 89 20.81 -8.20 -4.39
N GLU A 90 19.60 -8.51 -4.89
CA GLU A 90 19.37 -8.97 -6.26
C GLU A 90 19.01 -7.86 -7.26
N LEU A 91 18.63 -6.66 -6.80
CA LEU A 91 18.18 -5.59 -7.71
C LEU A 91 19.34 -4.68 -8.09
N LYS A 92 19.82 -4.86 -9.33
CA LYS A 92 20.93 -4.11 -9.92
C LYS A 92 20.54 -2.69 -10.34
N TRP A 93 20.16 -1.84 -9.38
CA TRP A 93 19.85 -0.43 -9.64
C TRP A 93 21.07 0.35 -10.14
N ASP A 94 22.26 -0.05 -9.69
CA ASP A 94 23.54 0.62 -10.01
C ASP A 94 23.94 0.53 -11.49
N HIS A 95 23.22 -0.26 -12.31
CA HIS A 95 23.53 -0.50 -13.72
C HIS A 95 22.56 0.19 -14.70
N ILE A 96 21.63 1.03 -14.23
CA ILE A 96 20.69 1.77 -15.08
C ILE A 96 21.30 3.13 -15.43
N HIS A 97 21.73 3.30 -16.69
CA HIS A 97 22.36 4.54 -17.13
C HIS A 97 21.33 5.53 -17.71
N LEU A 98 21.50 6.81 -17.38
CA LEU A 98 20.73 7.92 -17.95
C LEU A 98 21.65 8.76 -18.82
N GLU A 99 21.28 8.95 -20.07
CA GLU A 99 21.97 9.88 -20.96
C GLU A 99 21.30 11.25 -20.85
N VAL A 100 22.04 12.25 -20.39
CA VAL A 100 21.57 13.63 -20.37
C VAL A 100 22.14 14.35 -21.58
N LEU A 101 21.29 14.69 -22.54
CA LEU A 101 21.58 15.61 -23.63
C LEU A 101 21.01 16.99 -23.27
N ASP A 102 21.56 18.05 -23.87
CA ASP A 102 21.40 19.45 -23.45
C ASP A 102 19.98 19.88 -23.03
N ASP A 103 18.93 19.29 -23.61
CA ASP A 103 17.52 19.53 -23.23
C ASP A 103 16.66 18.26 -23.01
N LYS A 104 17.25 17.06 -22.96
CA LYS A 104 16.50 15.79 -22.84
C LYS A 104 17.25 14.74 -22.02
N VAL A 105 16.56 14.13 -21.07
CA VAL A 105 17.02 12.90 -20.39
C VAL A 105 16.51 11.70 -21.19
N CYS A 106 17.44 10.90 -21.70
CA CYS A 106 17.18 9.69 -22.48
C CYS A 106 17.64 8.46 -21.70
N ILE A 107 16.89 7.36 -21.80
CA ILE A 107 17.23 6.09 -21.14
C ILE A 107 17.44 5.05 -22.24
N PRO A 108 18.58 4.32 -22.26
CA PRO A 108 18.78 3.20 -23.15
C PRO A 108 17.65 2.18 -23.00
N LYS A 109 17.17 1.64 -24.12
CA LYS A 109 16.01 0.73 -24.13
C LYS A 109 16.17 -0.46 -23.17
N GLN A 110 17.39 -1.00 -23.05
CA GLN A 110 17.65 -2.13 -22.16
C GLN A 110 17.55 -1.73 -20.68
N ASP A 111 18.05 -0.55 -20.34
CA ASP A 111 18.01 -0.02 -18.98
C ASP A 111 16.57 0.36 -18.59
N PHE A 112 15.77 0.83 -19.54
CA PHE A 112 14.33 1.00 -19.34
C PHE A 112 13.60 -0.33 -19.07
N LEU A 113 13.93 -1.40 -19.78
CA LEU A 113 13.34 -2.72 -19.54
C LEU A 113 13.75 -3.31 -18.18
N ASN A 114 15.02 -3.11 -17.80
CA ASN A 114 15.53 -3.50 -16.48
C ASN A 114 14.83 -2.70 -15.37
N LEU A 115 14.63 -1.39 -15.59
CA LEU A 115 13.89 -0.52 -14.68
C LEU A 115 12.44 -1.00 -14.48
N VAL A 116 11.74 -1.28 -15.58
CA VAL A 116 10.35 -1.77 -15.54
C VAL A 116 10.27 -3.11 -14.79
N SER A 117 11.19 -4.03 -15.07
CA SER A 117 11.22 -5.35 -14.42
C SER A 117 11.48 -5.24 -12.91
N ASN A 118 12.40 -4.35 -12.50
CA ASN A 118 12.67 -4.09 -11.10
C ASN A 118 11.47 -3.44 -10.39
N ILE A 119 10.76 -2.52 -11.06
CA ILE A 119 9.54 -1.90 -10.54
C ILE A 119 8.42 -2.93 -10.38
N GLU A 120 8.25 -3.84 -11.35
CA GLU A 120 7.24 -4.90 -11.28
C GLU A 120 7.55 -5.89 -10.15
N TYR A 121 8.83 -6.25 -9.97
CA TYR A 121 9.29 -7.07 -8.85
C TYR A 121 9.01 -6.41 -7.50
N LEU A 122 9.32 -5.11 -7.34
CA LEU A 122 8.99 -4.36 -6.13
C LEU A 122 7.49 -4.25 -5.89
N GLN A 123 6.68 -4.06 -6.94
CA GLN A 123 5.22 -4.00 -6.80
C GLN A 123 4.61 -5.35 -6.43
N LYS A 124 5.22 -6.45 -6.86
CA LYS A 124 4.81 -7.81 -6.48
C LYS A 124 5.20 -8.09 -5.02
N ASN A 125 6.43 -7.79 -4.65
CA ASN A 125 6.92 -8.03 -3.30
C ASN A 125 6.27 -7.11 -2.26
N GLN A 126 5.97 -5.85 -2.58
CA GLN A 126 5.17 -4.99 -1.68
C GLN A 126 3.76 -5.53 -1.47
N LYS A 127 3.14 -6.16 -2.49
CA LYS A 127 1.82 -6.79 -2.31
C LYS A 127 1.89 -8.00 -1.41
N ASP A 128 2.97 -8.79 -1.53
CA ASP A 128 3.18 -9.99 -0.73
C ASP A 128 3.60 -9.62 0.71
N GLU A 129 4.45 -8.61 0.92
CA GLU A 129 4.82 -8.07 2.23
C GLU A 129 3.65 -7.39 2.95
N ILE A 130 2.85 -6.56 2.27
CA ILE A 130 1.64 -5.98 2.87
C ILE A 130 0.64 -7.08 3.23
N PHE A 131 0.55 -8.14 2.41
CA PHE A 131 -0.32 -9.27 2.70
C PHE A 131 0.19 -10.10 3.88
N GLU A 132 1.49 -10.37 3.97
CA GLU A 132 2.10 -11.04 5.12
C GLU A 132 2.01 -10.19 6.38
N GLU A 133 2.26 -8.88 6.32
CA GLU A 133 2.12 -7.98 7.46
C GLU A 133 0.65 -7.88 7.93
N ILE A 134 -0.32 -7.88 7.01
CA ILE A 134 -1.74 -7.97 7.38
C ILE A 134 -2.07 -9.33 8.00
N THR A 135 -1.44 -10.41 7.54
CA THR A 135 -1.67 -11.79 8.02
C THR A 135 -1.02 -12.02 9.38
N GLU A 136 0.22 -11.58 9.59
CA GLU A 136 0.93 -11.59 10.89
C GLU A 136 0.21 -10.73 11.91
N ASN A 137 -0.21 -9.50 11.52
CA ASN A 137 -1.02 -8.67 12.41
C ASN A 137 -2.35 -9.34 12.74
N PHE A 138 -2.92 -10.13 11.83
CA PHE A 138 -4.15 -10.89 12.07
C PHE A 138 -3.95 -12.08 13.01
N GLU A 139 -2.87 -12.83 12.87
CA GLU A 139 -2.49 -13.92 13.80
C GLU A 139 -2.23 -13.36 15.19
N THR A 140 -1.46 -12.26 15.29
CA THR A 140 -1.16 -11.59 16.55
C THR A 140 -2.42 -10.99 17.20
N ILE A 141 -3.34 -10.41 16.41
CA ILE A 141 -4.62 -9.91 16.94
C ILE A 141 -5.54 -11.07 17.37
N ASN A 142 -5.58 -12.18 16.63
CA ASN A 142 -6.37 -13.34 17.01
C ASN A 142 -5.84 -14.00 18.28
N GLU A 143 -4.52 -14.20 18.42
CA GLU A 143 -3.91 -14.73 19.65
C GLU A 143 -4.20 -13.81 20.85
N ASN A 144 -4.12 -12.49 20.67
CA ASN A 144 -4.48 -11.53 21.71
C ASN A 144 -5.98 -11.58 22.06
N ILE A 145 -6.86 -11.86 21.09
CA ILE A 145 -8.31 -12.00 21.31
C ILE A 145 -8.64 -13.33 22.00
N GLU A 146 -7.99 -14.45 21.63
CA GLU A 146 -8.14 -15.74 22.30
C GLU A 146 -7.72 -15.65 23.77
N ASN A 147 -6.61 -14.97 24.06
CA ASN A 147 -6.13 -14.71 25.42
C ASN A 147 -7.05 -13.76 26.24
N ILE A 148 -7.82 -12.88 25.58
CA ILE A 148 -8.81 -12.02 26.24
C ILE A 148 -10.14 -12.78 26.47
N ASN A 149 -10.49 -13.71 25.58
CA ASN A 149 -11.74 -14.48 25.61
C ASN A 149 -11.77 -15.58 26.67
N GLU A 150 -10.62 -16.06 27.17
CA GLU A 150 -10.60 -16.93 28.36
C GLU A 150 -11.20 -16.27 29.61
N ASN A 151 -11.33 -14.94 29.62
CA ASN A 151 -11.75 -14.17 30.80
C ASN A 151 -13.11 -13.46 30.70
N ASN A 152 -13.87 -13.56 29.60
CA ASN A 152 -15.21 -12.95 29.51
C ASN A 152 -16.20 -13.74 28.64
N THR A 153 -17.30 -14.18 29.26
CA THR A 153 -18.48 -14.77 28.62
C THR A 153 -19.22 -13.78 27.72
N SER A 154 -18.86 -13.74 26.44
CA SER A 154 -19.77 -13.66 25.27
C SER A 154 -18.92 -13.80 24.00
N ASN A 155 -19.08 -14.91 23.27
CA ASN A 155 -18.35 -15.25 22.02
C ASN A 155 -18.76 -14.36 20.82
N GLU A 156 -19.05 -13.08 21.03
CA GLU A 156 -19.53 -12.19 19.97
C GLU A 156 -18.37 -11.47 19.29
N ILE A 157 -18.05 -11.90 18.07
CA ILE A 157 -17.05 -11.23 17.22
C ILE A 157 -17.56 -9.82 16.88
N LYS A 158 -16.75 -8.80 17.21
CA LYS A 158 -17.08 -7.39 16.94
C LYS A 158 -17.36 -7.14 15.46
N PHE A 159 -18.33 -6.27 15.16
CA PHE A 159 -18.69 -5.86 13.80
C PHE A 159 -17.48 -5.45 12.96
N ALA A 160 -16.57 -4.65 13.54
CA ALA A 160 -15.35 -4.21 12.86
C ALA A 160 -14.51 -5.40 12.39
N THR A 161 -14.38 -6.46 13.21
CA THR A 161 -13.66 -7.69 12.89
C THR A 161 -14.31 -8.45 11.74
N LYS A 162 -15.65 -8.64 11.81
CA LYS A 162 -16.43 -9.25 10.72
C LYS A 162 -16.27 -8.48 9.40
N LEU A 163 -16.26 -7.14 9.45
CA LEU A 163 -16.01 -6.31 8.27
C LEU A 163 -14.60 -6.53 7.69
N GLN A 164 -13.56 -6.69 8.52
CA GLN A 164 -12.20 -6.95 8.01
C GLN A 164 -12.15 -8.32 7.31
N LEU A 165 -12.70 -9.35 7.95
CA LEU A 165 -12.78 -10.70 7.40
C LEU A 165 -13.49 -10.71 6.04
N LEU A 166 -14.63 -10.01 5.94
CA LEU A 166 -15.35 -9.82 4.68
C LEU A 166 -14.45 -9.22 3.59
N THR A 167 -13.71 -8.15 3.90
CA THR A 167 -12.82 -7.51 2.93
C THR A 167 -11.68 -8.42 2.46
N LEU A 168 -11.17 -9.30 3.34
CA LEU A 168 -10.13 -10.28 3.00
C LEU A 168 -10.67 -11.37 2.08
N VAL A 169 -11.87 -11.89 2.35
CA VAL A 169 -12.53 -12.88 1.48
C VAL A 169 -12.77 -12.29 0.08
N ILE A 170 -13.29 -11.06 -0.01
CA ILE A 170 -13.50 -10.40 -1.31
C ILE A 170 -12.17 -10.22 -2.06
N TYR A 171 -11.11 -9.82 -1.36
CA TYR A 171 -9.80 -9.68 -1.95
C TYR A 171 -9.25 -11.01 -2.50
N SER A 172 -9.32 -12.09 -1.70
CA SER A 172 -8.82 -13.40 -2.12
C SER A 172 -9.57 -13.91 -3.35
N GLN A 173 -10.90 -13.77 -3.37
CA GLN A 173 -11.75 -14.13 -4.52
C GLN A 173 -11.33 -13.40 -5.80
N GLN A 174 -11.13 -12.08 -5.74
CA GLN A 174 -10.78 -11.30 -6.93
C GLN A 174 -9.32 -11.45 -7.37
N ARG A 175 -8.39 -11.69 -6.43
CA ARG A 175 -6.95 -11.62 -6.71
C ARG A 175 -6.24 -12.96 -6.73
N LYS A 176 -6.54 -13.85 -5.79
CA LYS A 176 -5.92 -15.19 -5.74
C LYS A 176 -6.62 -16.13 -6.72
N PHE A 177 -7.94 -16.11 -6.72
CA PHE A 177 -8.75 -17.00 -7.57
C PHE A 177 -9.11 -16.37 -8.92
N GLY A 178 -8.95 -15.05 -9.08
CA GLY A 178 -9.25 -14.35 -10.33
C GLY A 178 -10.74 -14.32 -10.68
N ASN A 179 -11.62 -14.51 -9.68
CA ASN A 179 -13.05 -14.54 -9.88
C ASN A 179 -13.60 -13.13 -10.09
N ASN A 180 -14.63 -13.02 -10.92
CA ASN A 180 -15.39 -11.79 -11.08
C ASN A 180 -16.24 -11.50 -9.81
N PRO A 181 -16.63 -10.24 -9.58
CA PRO A 181 -17.58 -9.93 -8.50
C PRO A 181 -18.90 -10.71 -8.67
N GLU A 182 -19.40 -11.27 -7.57
CA GLU A 182 -20.70 -11.94 -7.51
C GLU A 182 -21.75 -10.95 -7.00
N TYR A 183 -22.74 -10.64 -7.83
CA TYR A 183 -23.75 -9.63 -7.55
C TYR A 183 -25.06 -10.23 -7.02
N ASP A 184 -25.27 -11.53 -7.18
CA ASP A 184 -26.44 -12.21 -6.65
C ASP A 184 -26.33 -12.32 -5.11
N PRO A 185 -27.29 -11.78 -4.33
CA PRO A 185 -27.17 -11.76 -2.86
C PRO A 185 -27.08 -13.15 -2.22
N ILE A 186 -27.75 -14.15 -2.79
CA ILE A 186 -27.78 -15.51 -2.23
C ILE A 186 -26.42 -16.16 -2.47
N LYS A 187 -25.91 -16.10 -3.70
CA LYS A 187 -24.58 -16.61 -4.03
C LYS A 187 -23.47 -15.86 -3.32
N PHE A 188 -23.60 -14.54 -3.20
CA PHE A 188 -22.63 -13.71 -2.46
C PHE A 188 -22.57 -14.12 -0.99
N LYS A 189 -23.72 -14.30 -0.33
CA LYS A 189 -23.79 -14.82 1.04
C LYS A 189 -23.09 -16.17 1.16
N GLN A 190 -23.45 -17.12 0.29
CA GLN A 190 -22.83 -18.45 0.29
C GLN A 190 -21.32 -18.37 0.08
N MET A 191 -20.86 -17.53 -0.85
CA MET A 191 -19.44 -17.30 -1.11
C MET A 191 -18.72 -16.82 0.15
N ILE A 192 -19.24 -15.81 0.87
CA ILE A 192 -18.54 -15.29 2.05
C ILE A 192 -18.54 -16.28 3.23
N GLU A 193 -19.65 -16.98 3.45
CA GLU A 193 -19.82 -17.91 4.58
C GLU A 193 -19.02 -19.20 4.40
N GLN A 194 -18.90 -19.68 3.15
CA GLN A 194 -18.08 -20.86 2.83
C GLN A 194 -16.58 -20.58 2.94
N ASN A 195 -16.15 -19.35 2.62
CA ASN A 195 -14.74 -18.98 2.68
C ASN A 195 -14.29 -18.62 4.11
N GLU A 196 -15.18 -18.07 4.94
CA GLU A 196 -14.88 -17.70 6.32
C GLU A 196 -16.09 -18.00 7.22
N PRO A 197 -16.07 -19.11 7.99
CA PRO A 197 -17.17 -19.50 8.88
C PRO A 197 -17.50 -18.45 9.95
N LYS A 198 -16.54 -17.59 10.33
CA LYS A 198 -16.79 -16.48 11.27
C LYS A 198 -17.73 -15.39 10.69
N LEU A 199 -18.02 -15.43 9.40
CA LEU A 199 -18.97 -14.54 8.72
C LEU A 199 -20.38 -15.10 8.60
N ILE A 200 -20.65 -16.32 9.09
CA ILE A 200 -22.00 -16.89 9.07
C ILE A 200 -22.99 -15.94 9.75
N GLY A 201 -24.05 -15.58 9.02
CA GLY A 201 -25.07 -14.64 9.49
C GLY A 201 -24.70 -13.16 9.38
N PHE A 202 -23.44 -12.80 9.08
CA PHE A 202 -23.02 -11.39 8.99
C PHE A 202 -23.73 -10.63 7.87
N PHE A 203 -23.96 -11.27 6.73
CA PHE A 203 -24.72 -10.63 5.64
C PHE A 203 -26.18 -10.41 6.03
N ASP A 204 -26.78 -11.34 6.78
CA ASP A 204 -28.15 -11.19 7.28
C ASP A 204 -28.22 -10.04 8.30
N GLU A 205 -27.23 -9.91 9.19
CA GLU A 205 -27.10 -8.77 10.11
C GLU A 205 -27.06 -7.43 9.36
N LEU A 206 -26.30 -7.34 8.26
CA LEU A 206 -26.26 -6.15 7.42
C LEU A 206 -27.60 -5.86 6.75
N VAL A 207 -28.28 -6.90 6.25
CA VAL A 207 -29.60 -6.79 5.63
C VAL A 207 -30.63 -6.30 6.65
N GLU A 208 -30.67 -6.88 7.84
CA GLU A 208 -31.59 -6.49 8.91
C GLU A 208 -31.31 -5.08 9.45
N GLY A 209 -30.03 -4.70 9.54
CA GLY A 209 -29.62 -3.39 10.02
C GLY A 209 -29.84 -2.24 9.03
N LEU A 210 -29.78 -2.51 7.72
CA LEU A 210 -29.80 -1.47 6.69
C LEU A 210 -31.10 -1.42 5.87
N ILE A 211 -31.90 -2.49 5.85
CA ILE A 211 -33.15 -2.54 5.10
C ILE A 211 -34.36 -2.43 6.05
N PRO A 212 -35.17 -1.36 5.96
CA PRO A 212 -36.36 -1.22 6.80
C PRO A 212 -37.39 -2.32 6.53
N LYS A 213 -37.90 -2.94 7.60
CA LYS A 213 -38.94 -3.98 7.56
C LYS A 213 -40.29 -3.48 6.99
N THR A 214 -40.48 -2.17 6.92
CA THR A 214 -41.68 -1.52 6.36
C THR A 214 -41.74 -1.55 4.83
N ARG A 215 -40.63 -1.90 4.14
CA ARG A 215 -40.60 -2.03 2.69
C ARG A 215 -41.37 -3.27 2.22
N SER A 216 -41.91 -3.21 1.00
CA SER A 216 -42.50 -4.40 0.35
C SER A 216 -41.43 -5.47 0.13
N SER A 217 -41.85 -6.74 0.09
CA SER A 217 -40.94 -7.88 -0.13
C SER A 217 -40.10 -7.71 -1.41
N TYR A 218 -40.69 -7.25 -2.51
CA TYR A 218 -39.96 -6.96 -3.75
C TYR A 218 -38.86 -5.90 -3.54
N ASN A 219 -39.17 -4.80 -2.86
CA ASN A 219 -38.21 -3.73 -2.59
C ASN A 219 -37.13 -4.14 -1.56
N GLN A 220 -37.42 -5.12 -0.70
CA GLN A 220 -36.44 -5.70 0.21
C GLN A 220 -35.43 -6.56 -0.56
N GLU A 221 -35.88 -7.43 -1.47
CA GLU A 221 -34.99 -8.24 -2.31
C GLU A 221 -34.09 -7.39 -3.20
N GLU A 222 -34.63 -6.35 -3.85
CA GLU A 222 -33.81 -5.42 -4.64
C GLU A 222 -32.79 -4.67 -3.77
N ALA A 223 -33.17 -4.28 -2.54
CA ALA A 223 -32.25 -3.61 -1.63
C ALA A 223 -31.10 -4.52 -1.15
N LYS A 224 -31.25 -5.85 -1.14
CA LYS A 224 -30.13 -6.76 -0.85
C LYS A 224 -28.99 -6.62 -1.85
N LYS A 225 -29.28 -6.35 -3.13
CA LYS A 225 -28.24 -6.07 -4.15
C LYS A 225 -27.42 -4.83 -3.81
N SER A 226 -28.05 -3.82 -3.19
CA SER A 226 -27.34 -2.65 -2.68
C SER A 226 -26.43 -3.00 -1.49
N ILE A 227 -26.82 -3.96 -0.64
CA ILE A 227 -25.96 -4.42 0.46
C ILE A 227 -24.71 -5.13 -0.08
N VAL A 228 -24.87 -6.01 -1.08
CA VAL A 228 -23.72 -6.63 -1.79
C VAL A 228 -22.79 -5.55 -2.36
N SER A 229 -23.37 -4.52 -2.96
CA SER A 229 -22.63 -3.37 -3.48
C SER A 229 -21.83 -2.65 -2.39
N PHE A 230 -22.41 -2.43 -1.21
CA PHE A 230 -21.71 -1.85 -0.07
C PHE A 230 -20.56 -2.74 0.42
N CYS A 231 -20.74 -4.06 0.46
CA CYS A 231 -19.68 -5.00 0.83
C CYS A 231 -18.45 -4.86 -0.09
N TYR A 232 -18.66 -4.77 -1.41
CA TYR A 232 -17.56 -4.52 -2.36
C TYR A 232 -16.95 -3.13 -2.22
N LEU A 233 -17.75 -2.11 -1.94
CA LEU A 233 -17.23 -0.76 -1.68
C LEU A 233 -16.37 -0.73 -0.41
N PHE A 234 -16.79 -1.38 0.68
CA PHE A 234 -15.98 -1.50 1.89
C PHE A 234 -14.65 -2.22 1.61
N ALA A 235 -14.68 -3.31 0.82
CA ALA A 235 -13.47 -3.99 0.40
C ALA A 235 -12.55 -3.09 -0.43
N GLY A 236 -13.10 -2.38 -1.42
CA GLY A 236 -12.31 -1.50 -2.27
C GLY A 236 -11.84 -0.21 -1.60
N LEU A 237 -12.50 0.26 -0.53
CA LEU A 237 -12.04 1.39 0.29
C LEU A 237 -10.86 0.98 1.17
N ARG A 238 -10.91 -0.23 1.74
CA ARG A 238 -9.84 -0.76 2.59
C ARG A 238 -8.65 -1.30 1.79
N ASN A 239 -8.89 -1.79 0.59
CA ASN A 239 -7.89 -2.41 -0.24
C ASN A 239 -7.97 -1.89 -1.69
N LYS A 240 -6.93 -1.15 -2.11
CA LYS A 240 -6.81 -0.58 -3.47
C LYS A 240 -6.85 -1.64 -4.58
N PHE A 241 -6.56 -2.90 -4.26
CA PHE A 241 -6.50 -4.00 -5.21
C PHE A 241 -7.83 -4.77 -5.37
N ALA A 242 -8.81 -4.54 -4.49
CA ALA A 242 -10.18 -5.06 -4.62
C ALA A 242 -11.03 -4.09 -5.46
N ASN A 243 -10.64 -3.90 -6.72
CA ASN A 243 -11.10 -2.78 -7.54
C ASN A 243 -12.03 -3.20 -8.70
N ASN A 244 -12.29 -4.50 -8.89
CA ASN A 244 -13.07 -5.00 -10.02
C ASN A 244 -14.49 -4.40 -10.01
N TYR A 245 -15.15 -4.41 -8.86
CA TYR A 245 -16.47 -3.81 -8.69
C TYR A 245 -16.50 -2.29 -9.02
N LYS A 246 -15.49 -1.54 -8.57
CA LYS A 246 -15.36 -0.10 -8.86
C LYS A 246 -15.11 0.16 -10.35
N LEU A 247 -14.42 -0.76 -11.02
CA LEU A 247 -14.18 -0.72 -12.45
C LEU A 247 -15.47 -0.97 -13.23
N ASP A 248 -16.30 -1.92 -12.81
CA ASP A 248 -17.59 -2.21 -13.46
C ASP A 248 -18.52 -1.00 -13.41
N ILE A 249 -18.61 -0.31 -12.27
CA ILE A 249 -19.37 0.94 -12.16
C ILE A 249 -18.78 2.01 -13.09
N GLY A 250 -17.46 2.17 -13.10
CA GLY A 250 -16.79 3.13 -13.99
C GLY A 250 -17.04 2.87 -15.47
N LEU A 251 -17.02 1.60 -15.89
CA LEU A 251 -17.33 1.16 -17.25
C LEU A 251 -18.79 1.40 -17.60
N HIS A 252 -19.71 1.10 -16.68
CA HIS A 252 -21.15 1.34 -16.87
C HIS A 252 -21.43 2.83 -17.05
N LEU A 253 -20.91 3.68 -16.17
CA LEU A 253 -21.05 5.13 -16.25
C LEU A 253 -20.47 5.70 -17.55
N ALA A 254 -19.29 5.23 -17.96
CA ALA A 254 -18.68 5.63 -19.22
C ALA A 254 -19.55 5.21 -20.43
N SER A 255 -20.23 4.07 -20.34
CA SER A 255 -21.14 3.58 -21.39
C SER A 255 -22.47 4.34 -21.41
N ALA A 256 -22.92 4.81 -20.24
CA ALA A 256 -24.09 5.68 -20.10
C ALA A 256 -23.83 7.14 -20.55
N GLY A 257 -22.62 7.46 -21.03
CA GLY A 257 -22.28 8.81 -21.52
C GLY A 257 -21.81 9.78 -20.43
N THR A 258 -21.45 9.29 -19.24
CA THR A 258 -20.91 10.15 -18.17
C THR A 258 -19.59 10.77 -18.63
N SER A 259 -19.45 12.08 -18.49
CA SER A 259 -18.21 12.78 -18.84
C SER A 259 -17.03 12.28 -18.01
N TYR A 260 -15.81 12.33 -18.56
CA TYR A 260 -14.60 11.95 -17.82
C TYR A 260 -14.42 12.74 -16.53
N LYS A 261 -14.81 14.03 -16.53
CA LYS A 261 -14.82 14.86 -15.33
C LYS A 261 -15.80 14.33 -14.27
N GLY A 262 -16.99 13.89 -14.68
CA GLY A 262 -17.96 13.24 -13.79
C GLY A 262 -17.43 11.95 -13.19
N ILE A 263 -16.76 11.11 -14.02
CA ILE A 263 -16.11 9.88 -13.56
C ILE A 263 -15.00 10.20 -12.55
N ASP A 264 -14.14 11.19 -12.84
CA ASP A 264 -13.03 11.54 -11.95
C ASP A 264 -13.52 12.15 -10.62
N ILE A 265 -14.62 12.91 -10.62
CA ILE A 265 -15.27 13.39 -9.38
C ILE A 265 -15.66 12.19 -8.51
N LEU A 266 -16.38 11.21 -9.07
CA LEU A 266 -16.79 10.01 -8.33
C LEU A 266 -15.59 9.16 -7.92
N SER A 267 -14.54 9.10 -8.74
CA SER A 267 -13.31 8.38 -8.39
C SER A 267 -12.58 9.02 -7.21
N ASN A 268 -12.53 10.36 -7.16
CA ASN A 268 -11.94 11.10 -6.04
C ASN A 268 -12.70 10.88 -4.72
N THR A 269 -13.99 10.53 -4.76
CA THR A 269 -14.75 10.12 -3.56
C THR A 269 -14.48 8.67 -3.13
N GLY A 270 -13.67 7.92 -3.90
CA GLY A 270 -13.33 6.53 -3.60
C GLY A 270 -14.38 5.50 -4.04
N LEU A 271 -15.46 5.93 -4.69
CA LEU A 271 -16.57 5.05 -5.10
C LEU A 271 -16.28 4.26 -6.39
N ILE A 272 -15.55 4.86 -7.34
CA ILE A 272 -15.26 4.24 -8.64
C ILE A 272 -13.79 4.44 -9.06
N VAL A 273 -13.40 3.85 -10.18
CA VAL A 273 -12.08 4.06 -10.78
C VAL A 273 -12.02 5.34 -11.61
N SER A 274 -10.81 5.87 -11.79
CA SER A 274 -10.60 7.08 -12.57
C SER A 274 -10.91 6.87 -14.05
N SER A 275 -11.23 7.96 -14.75
CA SER A 275 -11.47 7.96 -16.19
C SER A 275 -10.31 7.31 -16.95
N LYS A 276 -9.07 7.62 -16.55
CA LYS A 276 -7.84 7.01 -17.08
C LYS A 276 -7.83 5.48 -16.94
N THR A 277 -8.27 4.96 -15.80
CA THR A 277 -8.34 3.51 -15.55
C THR A 277 -9.37 2.86 -16.45
N VAL A 278 -10.55 3.48 -16.61
CA VAL A 278 -11.59 3.01 -17.54
C VAL A 278 -11.07 2.96 -18.98
N LEU A 279 -10.38 4.02 -19.45
CA LEU A 279 -9.83 4.04 -20.80
C LEU A 279 -8.79 2.94 -21.01
N ARG A 280 -7.86 2.76 -20.07
CA ARG A 280 -6.84 1.70 -20.15
C ARG A 280 -7.47 0.31 -20.25
N PHE A 281 -8.52 0.06 -19.45
CA PHE A 281 -9.21 -1.22 -19.51
C PHE A 281 -9.93 -1.43 -20.85
N LYS A 282 -10.57 -0.40 -21.41
CA LYS A 282 -11.16 -0.46 -22.75
C LYS A 282 -10.11 -0.76 -23.83
N GLN A 283 -8.94 -0.13 -23.75
CA GLN A 283 -7.82 -0.40 -24.66
C GLN A 283 -7.35 -1.85 -24.55
N GLN A 284 -7.21 -2.36 -23.33
CA GLN A 284 -6.84 -3.76 -23.08
C GLN A 284 -7.85 -4.73 -23.71
N ILE A 285 -9.15 -4.47 -23.58
CA ILE A 285 -10.20 -5.29 -24.23
C ILE A 285 -10.00 -5.32 -25.75
N VAL A 286 -9.74 -4.17 -26.36
CA VAL A 286 -9.54 -4.06 -27.82
C VAL A 286 -8.30 -4.85 -28.26
N GLU A 287 -7.19 -4.69 -27.54
CA GLU A 287 -5.95 -5.41 -27.82
C GLU A 287 -6.11 -6.93 -27.67
N ASP A 288 -6.75 -7.38 -26.58
CA ASP A 288 -6.96 -8.79 -26.30
C ASP A 288 -7.95 -9.42 -27.29
N HIS A 289 -8.97 -8.67 -27.71
CA HIS A 289 -9.88 -9.09 -28.78
C HIS A 289 -9.13 -9.30 -30.10
N PHE A 290 -8.27 -8.34 -30.49
CA PHE A 290 -7.46 -8.46 -31.70
C PHE A 290 -6.54 -9.70 -31.65
N LYS A 291 -5.89 -9.95 -30.51
CA LYS A 291 -5.07 -11.16 -30.29
C LYS A 291 -5.90 -12.44 -30.41
N LYS A 292 -7.09 -12.49 -29.80
CA LYS A 292 -7.99 -13.65 -29.85
C LYS A 292 -8.47 -13.94 -31.27
N ILE A 293 -8.88 -12.91 -32.00
CA ILE A 293 -9.28 -13.05 -33.41
C ILE A 293 -8.12 -13.54 -34.27
N SER A 294 -6.94 -12.93 -34.13
CA SER A 294 -5.74 -13.32 -34.88
C SER A 294 -5.37 -14.78 -34.59
N LYS A 295 -5.42 -15.19 -33.32
CA LYS A 295 -5.20 -16.58 -32.90
C LYS A 295 -6.21 -17.52 -33.54
N TYR A 296 -7.50 -17.19 -33.51
CA TYR A 296 -8.55 -18.00 -34.12
C TYR A 296 -8.34 -18.19 -35.62
N PHE A 297 -8.03 -17.13 -36.37
CA PHE A 297 -7.74 -17.24 -37.80
C PHE A 297 -6.51 -18.09 -38.09
N ASN A 298 -5.44 -17.95 -37.31
CA ASN A 298 -4.23 -18.76 -37.45
C ASN A 298 -4.45 -20.25 -37.14
N GLU A 299 -5.35 -20.57 -36.20
CA GLU A 299 -5.68 -21.95 -35.85
C GLU A 299 -6.65 -22.60 -36.86
N ASN A 300 -7.47 -21.81 -37.55
CA ASN A 300 -8.51 -22.29 -38.46
C ASN A 300 -8.22 -21.99 -39.93
N VAL A 301 -6.96 -21.74 -40.29
CA VAL A 301 -6.52 -21.41 -41.67
C VAL A 301 -7.08 -22.41 -42.70
N SER A 302 -7.16 -23.70 -42.34
CA SER A 302 -7.68 -24.76 -43.24
C SER A 302 -9.19 -24.69 -43.53
N TYR A 303 -9.96 -23.89 -42.80
CA TYR A 303 -11.39 -23.66 -43.07
C TYR A 303 -11.63 -22.42 -43.94
N PHE A 304 -10.59 -21.59 -44.14
CA PHE A 304 -10.67 -20.34 -44.90
C PHE A 304 -9.87 -20.36 -46.21
N ILE A 305 -9.17 -21.46 -46.49
CA ILE A 305 -8.53 -21.80 -47.78
C ILE A 305 -9.34 -22.91 -48.43
#